data_AF-A0A7J4BA69-F1
#
_entry.id   AF-A0A7J4BA69-F1
#
_cell.length_a   1.000
_cell.length_b   1.000
_cell.length_c   1.000
_cell.angle_alpha   90.00
_cell.angle_beta   90.00
_cell.angle_gamma   90.00
#
_symmetry.space_group_name_H-M   'P 1'
#
loop_
_entity.id
_entity.type
_entity.pdbx_description
1 polymer ?
#
loop_
_entity_poly.entity_id
_entity_poly.type
_entity_poly.pdbx_seq_one_letter_code
_entity_poly.pdbx_strand_id
1 'polypeptide(L)'
;MSVKARYVGLLLILVSFLNPLISYSSNSTGITIVVTFPNLADDVNLIMCDSDRVYSLLPPSIDPHDYSLTPADVKLLEQADLIISTAHTHFELRISELRDQGVIKAVVIEIPKVSGIKLLQNPSTGLPNLHMPIYDPYNYLEFMRNLTNTLKRLNPACAGIYENKYELVRSKINELLSSVEPLNLRGIGVSPVVQYAVSWLGINLTSFLIPEEGVSPTTSVVREIEDQVKKGYVDLIIVTEEENTYVSYLRSLGVQYGVPVLEVPLPFISGSVVSKLENIADQVAKIKTQTLTNDADRGKYLSDMLPLILLGSATLLLLAWLIIHSTRTKKTSTHLEVK
;
A
#
# COMPACT_ATOMS: atom_id res chain seq x y z
N MET A 1 -12.53 -42.60 38.34
CA MET A 1 -11.57 -41.58 38.84
C MET A 1 -12.18 -40.87 40.03
N SER A 2 -11.50 -40.92 41.19
CA SER A 2 -11.97 -40.30 42.44
C SER A 2 -12.27 -38.80 42.24
N VAL A 3 -13.32 -38.29 42.88
CA VAL A 3 -13.71 -36.87 42.86
C VAL A 3 -12.52 -35.95 43.20
N LYS A 4 -11.56 -36.43 44.01
CA LYS A 4 -10.31 -35.72 44.34
C LYS A 4 -9.37 -35.50 43.15
N ALA A 5 -9.37 -36.38 42.14
CA ALA A 5 -8.52 -36.27 40.95
C ALA A 5 -9.02 -35.20 39.96
N ARG A 6 -10.31 -34.87 39.98
CA ARG A 6 -10.90 -33.81 39.12
C ARG A 6 -10.51 -32.41 39.58
N TYR A 7 -10.35 -32.19 40.89
CA TYR A 7 -9.95 -30.88 41.43
C TYR A 7 -8.44 -30.59 41.24
N VAL A 8 -7.58 -31.61 41.29
CA VAL A 8 -6.15 -31.45 41.02
C VAL A 8 -5.88 -31.09 39.55
N GLY A 9 -6.62 -31.70 38.62
CA GLY A 9 -6.53 -31.35 37.19
C GLY A 9 -7.02 -29.93 36.88
N LEU A 10 -8.07 -29.46 37.57
CA LEU A 10 -8.60 -28.10 37.38
C LEU A 10 -7.69 -27.02 37.99
N LEU A 11 -6.97 -27.34 39.08
CA LEU A 11 -6.00 -26.44 39.70
C LEU A 11 -4.74 -26.26 38.83
N LEU A 12 -4.29 -27.31 38.13
CA LEU A 12 -3.12 -27.25 37.23
C LEU A 12 -3.40 -26.45 35.94
N ILE A 13 -4.64 -26.44 35.45
CA ILE A 13 -5.04 -25.63 34.30
C ILE A 13 -5.18 -24.14 34.68
N LEU A 14 -5.61 -23.84 35.91
CA LEU A 14 -5.74 -22.45 36.39
C LEU A 14 -4.38 -21.76 36.64
N VAL A 15 -3.35 -22.52 37.03
CA VAL A 15 -1.99 -21.99 37.22
C VAL A 15 -1.28 -21.69 35.89
N SER A 16 -1.70 -22.31 34.78
CA SER A 16 -1.12 -22.05 33.45
C SER A 16 -1.59 -20.75 32.80
N PHE A 17 -2.66 -20.12 33.34
CA PHE A 17 -3.13 -18.78 32.92
C PHE A 17 -2.59 -17.64 33.78
N LEU A 18 -1.76 -17.96 34.80
CA LEU A 18 -1.08 -17.01 35.67
C LEU A 18 0.42 -16.99 35.35
N ASN A 19 0.79 -16.84 34.07
CA ASN A 19 2.11 -16.28 33.77
C ASN A 19 1.99 -14.77 34.01
N PRO A 20 2.56 -14.21 35.10
CA PRO A 20 2.74 -12.77 35.12
C PRO A 20 3.53 -12.40 33.87
N LEU A 21 3.06 -11.41 33.12
CA LEU A 21 3.92 -10.64 32.24
C LEU A 21 5.01 -10.07 33.15
N ILE A 22 6.13 -10.80 33.26
CA ILE A 22 7.32 -10.30 33.92
C ILE A 22 7.80 -9.18 33.01
N SER A 23 7.40 -7.96 33.32
CA SER A 23 8.04 -6.76 32.80
C SER A 23 9.48 -6.79 33.31
N TYR A 24 10.38 -7.33 32.49
CA TYR A 24 11.81 -7.20 32.72
C TYR A 24 12.14 -5.71 32.60
N SER A 25 12.14 -5.00 33.73
CA SER A 25 12.75 -3.67 33.79
C SER A 25 14.26 -3.87 33.66
N SER A 26 14.73 -3.82 32.42
CA SER A 26 16.17 -3.79 32.19
C SER A 26 16.69 -2.46 32.72
N ASN A 27 17.69 -2.50 33.60
CA ASN A 27 18.37 -1.31 34.10
C ASN A 27 19.40 -0.85 33.04
N SER A 28 18.97 -0.72 31.79
CA SER A 28 19.83 -0.40 30.65
C SER A 28 19.85 1.11 30.41
N THR A 29 21.04 1.65 30.11
CA THR A 29 21.18 2.97 29.52
C THR A 29 20.66 2.89 28.09
N GLY A 30 19.48 3.45 27.84
CA GLY A 30 18.82 3.33 26.53
C GLY A 30 19.59 3.99 25.40
N ILE A 31 19.24 3.58 24.19
CA ILE A 31 19.81 4.09 22.94
C ILE A 31 19.08 5.35 22.52
N THR A 32 19.82 6.37 22.06
CA THR A 32 19.26 7.53 21.36
C THR A 32 19.26 7.27 19.85
N ILE A 33 18.06 7.17 19.28
CA ILE A 33 17.80 6.85 17.88
C ILE A 33 17.27 8.12 17.20
N VAL A 34 17.87 8.50 16.09
CA VAL A 34 17.41 9.61 15.26
C VAL A 34 16.95 9.06 13.92
N VAL A 35 15.77 9.44 13.47
CA VAL A 35 15.22 9.03 12.18
C VAL A 35 14.95 10.24 11.32
N THR A 36 15.01 10.07 10.01
CA THR A 36 14.81 11.19 9.09
C THR A 36 13.35 11.57 8.93
N PHE A 37 12.44 10.59 8.99
CA PHE A 37 11.00 10.77 8.78
C PHE A 37 10.14 10.27 9.95
N PRO A 38 8.98 10.91 10.21
CA PRO A 38 8.06 10.52 11.27
C PRO A 38 7.64 9.04 11.25
N ASN A 39 7.36 8.46 10.07
CA ASN A 39 6.94 7.05 9.99
C ASN A 39 8.00 6.09 10.58
N LEU A 40 9.28 6.40 10.38
CA LEU A 40 10.38 5.57 10.86
C LEU A 40 10.44 5.59 12.40
N ALA A 41 10.02 6.69 13.04
CA ALA A 41 9.95 6.74 14.49
C ALA A 41 8.87 5.78 15.00
N ASP A 42 7.73 5.73 14.32
CA ASP A 42 6.65 4.80 14.64
C ASP A 42 7.03 3.34 14.38
N ASP A 43 7.82 3.07 13.33
CA ASP A 43 8.38 1.72 13.08
C ASP A 43 9.38 1.30 14.15
N VAL A 44 10.26 2.21 14.58
CA VAL A 44 11.22 1.97 15.69
C VAL A 44 10.48 1.73 17.01
N ASN A 45 9.44 2.50 17.30
CA ASN A 45 8.61 2.38 18.51
C ASN A 45 8.02 0.97 18.68
N LEU A 46 7.76 0.25 17.58
CA LEU A 46 7.25 -1.11 17.63
C LEU A 46 8.20 -2.09 18.32
N ILE A 47 9.51 -1.84 18.26
CA ILE A 47 10.54 -2.79 18.75
C ILE A 47 11.44 -2.24 19.84
N MET A 48 11.47 -0.93 20.07
CA MET A 48 12.38 -0.29 21.04
C MET A 48 12.23 -0.82 22.47
N CYS A 49 13.29 -0.70 23.27
CA CYS A 49 13.27 -0.94 24.69
C CYS A 49 12.75 0.30 25.43
N ASP A 50 12.16 0.14 26.63
CA ASP A 50 11.52 1.26 27.35
C ASP A 50 12.49 2.41 27.70
N SER A 51 13.77 2.09 27.85
CA SER A 51 14.84 3.06 28.10
C SER A 51 15.27 3.82 26.85
N ASP A 52 15.02 3.29 25.65
CA ASP A 52 15.44 3.91 24.40
C ASP A 52 14.63 5.18 24.12
N ARG A 53 15.16 6.05 23.27
CA ARG A 53 14.50 7.29 22.85
C ARG A 53 14.64 7.41 21.34
N VAL A 54 13.54 7.75 20.66
CA VAL A 54 13.53 8.00 19.21
C VAL A 54 13.09 9.42 18.92
N TYR A 55 13.78 10.07 17.98
CA TYR A 55 13.50 11.44 17.54
C TYR A 55 13.42 11.48 16.02
N SER A 56 12.41 12.16 15.47
CA SER A 56 12.29 12.43 14.03
C SER A 56 12.85 13.81 13.71
N LEU A 57 13.66 13.90 12.66
CA LEU A 57 14.19 15.17 12.17
C LEU A 57 13.14 15.97 11.42
N LEU A 58 12.50 15.36 10.40
CA LEU A 58 11.51 16.07 9.60
C LEU A 58 10.31 16.46 10.49
N PRO A 59 10.00 17.77 10.61
CA PRO A 59 8.83 18.21 11.33
C PRO A 59 7.53 17.80 10.62
N PRO A 60 6.41 17.67 11.35
CA PRO A 60 5.11 17.43 10.73
C PRO A 60 4.78 18.51 9.69
N SER A 61 4.12 18.11 8.59
CA SER A 61 3.59 19.01 7.56
C SER A 61 4.64 19.80 6.76
N ILE A 62 5.92 19.41 6.84
CA ILE A 62 6.98 19.96 5.97
C ILE A 62 7.26 18.97 4.85
N ASP A 63 7.37 19.49 3.63
CA ASP A 63 7.81 18.69 2.49
C ASP A 63 9.27 18.22 2.72
N PRO A 64 9.54 16.90 2.65
CA PRO A 64 10.88 16.34 2.73
C PRO A 64 11.95 17.02 1.85
N HIS A 65 11.55 17.52 0.68
CA HIS A 65 12.46 18.09 -0.33
C HIS A 65 12.79 19.56 -0.07
N ASP A 66 11.97 20.26 0.71
CA ASP A 66 12.20 21.65 1.13
C ASP A 66 12.94 21.76 2.48
N TYR A 67 13.00 20.66 3.24
CA TYR A 67 13.62 20.66 4.56
C TYR A 67 15.16 20.66 4.49
N SER A 68 15.77 21.36 5.44
CA SER A 68 17.22 21.43 5.63
C SER A 68 17.56 21.28 7.11
N LEU A 69 18.67 20.58 7.41
CA LEU A 69 19.13 20.39 8.78
C LEU A 69 19.39 21.74 9.47
N THR A 70 18.77 21.95 10.63
CA THR A 70 19.08 23.06 11.51
C THR A 70 20.32 22.76 12.37
N PRO A 71 20.93 23.77 13.00
CA PRO A 71 21.99 23.53 13.98
C PRO A 71 21.58 22.65 15.17
N ALA A 72 20.29 22.63 15.52
CA ALA A 72 19.77 21.74 16.56
C ALA A 72 19.72 20.29 16.09
N ASP A 73 19.35 20.06 14.83
CA ASP A 73 19.34 18.72 14.22
C ASP A 73 20.74 18.14 14.15
N VAL A 74 21.74 18.95 13.77
CA VAL A 74 23.14 18.51 13.76
C VAL A 74 23.61 18.10 15.16
N LYS A 75 23.27 18.88 16.20
CA LYS A 75 23.60 18.52 17.59
C LYS A 75 22.92 17.23 18.04
N LEU A 76 21.67 17.01 17.63
CA LEU A 76 20.93 15.79 17.92
C LEU A 76 21.58 14.58 17.22
N LEU A 77 21.98 14.74 15.96
CA LEU A 77 22.70 13.72 15.18
C LEU A 77 24.07 13.37 15.78
N GLU A 78 24.81 14.36 16.31
CA GLU A 78 26.09 14.15 17.01
C GLU A 78 25.94 13.33 18.30
N GLN A 79 24.77 13.40 18.94
CA GLN A 79 24.46 12.70 20.20
C GLN A 79 23.80 11.33 19.98
N ALA A 80 23.44 10.99 18.74
CA ALA A 80 22.76 9.75 18.42
C ALA A 80 23.70 8.54 18.52
N ASP A 81 23.15 7.41 18.95
CA ASP A 81 23.80 6.10 18.86
C ASP A 81 23.48 5.42 17.52
N LEU A 82 22.27 5.69 16.99
CA LEU A 82 21.76 5.14 15.74
C LEU A 82 21.02 6.22 14.95
N ILE A 83 21.30 6.30 13.65
CA ILE A 83 20.57 7.12 12.68
C ILE A 83 19.95 6.22 11.61
N ILE A 84 18.69 6.46 11.26
CA ILE A 84 17.98 5.74 10.20
C ILE A 84 17.53 6.73 9.12
N SER A 85 17.93 6.46 7.88
CA SER A 85 17.70 7.33 6.73
C SER A 85 17.27 6.55 5.50
N THR A 86 16.45 7.15 4.64
CA THR A 86 16.15 6.67 3.29
C THR A 86 17.22 7.03 2.27
N ALA A 87 18.19 7.88 2.64
CA ALA A 87 19.30 8.35 1.79
C ALA A 87 18.83 8.95 0.45
N HIS A 88 17.68 9.64 0.46
CA HIS A 88 17.02 10.11 -0.75
C HIS A 88 17.03 11.63 -0.88
N THR A 89 16.68 12.35 0.18
CA THR A 89 16.48 13.81 0.15
C THR A 89 17.77 14.58 0.42
N HIS A 90 17.77 15.89 0.12
CA HIS A 90 18.96 16.75 0.29
C HIS A 90 19.48 16.78 1.73
N PHE A 91 18.60 16.88 2.73
CA PHE A 91 19.02 16.88 4.13
C PHE A 91 19.57 15.53 4.58
N GLU A 92 19.08 14.43 4.00
CA GLU A 92 19.60 13.08 4.26
C GLU A 92 20.99 12.86 3.65
N LEU A 93 21.22 13.36 2.43
CA LEU A 93 22.57 13.36 1.83
C LEU A 93 23.55 14.14 2.70
N ARG A 94 23.10 15.25 3.30
CA ARG A 94 23.90 16.02 4.26
C ARG A 94 24.26 15.22 5.52
N ILE A 95 23.39 14.31 5.99
CA ILE A 95 23.72 13.38 7.08
C ILE A 95 24.87 12.45 6.68
N SER A 96 24.81 11.88 5.46
CA SER A 96 25.90 11.02 4.95
C SER A 96 27.22 11.78 4.86
N GLU A 97 27.21 13.03 4.39
CA GLU A 97 28.40 13.89 4.36
C GLU A 97 28.96 14.17 5.77
N LEU A 98 28.09 14.48 6.74
CA LEU A 98 28.50 14.75 8.13
C LEU A 98 29.10 13.49 8.79
N ARG A 99 28.59 12.30 8.45
CA ARG A 99 29.20 11.01 8.85
C ARG A 99 30.59 10.86 8.23
N ASP A 100 30.72 11.08 6.93
CA ASP A 100 32.00 10.90 6.22
C ASP A 100 33.07 11.91 6.68
N GLN A 101 32.63 13.09 7.16
CA GLN A 101 33.48 14.10 7.81
C GLN A 101 33.85 13.75 9.27
N GLY A 102 33.27 12.69 9.84
CA GLY A 102 33.50 12.27 11.23
C GLY A 102 32.80 13.13 12.30
N VAL A 103 31.88 14.00 11.88
CA VAL A 103 31.03 14.80 12.80
C VAL A 103 30.02 13.87 13.48
N ILE A 104 29.37 13.01 12.70
CA ILE A 104 28.46 11.98 13.19
C ILE A 104 29.23 10.70 13.46
N LYS A 105 29.13 10.19 14.69
CA LYS A 105 29.76 8.93 15.13
C LYS A 105 28.78 7.77 15.29
N ALA A 106 27.47 8.05 15.18
CA ALA A 106 26.41 7.07 15.26
C ALA A 106 26.56 5.97 14.20
N VAL A 107 26.00 4.80 14.48
CA VAL A 107 25.73 3.82 13.42
C VAL A 107 24.67 4.41 12.49
N VAL A 108 24.87 4.34 11.17
CA VAL A 108 23.90 4.85 10.19
C VAL A 108 23.33 3.69 9.37
N ILE A 109 22.01 3.51 9.42
CA ILE A 109 21.25 2.63 8.53
C ILE A 109 20.70 3.48 7.39
N GLU A 110 21.26 3.32 6.20
CA GLU A 110 20.70 3.85 4.95
C GLU A 110 19.85 2.74 4.31
N ILE A 111 18.53 2.90 4.32
CA ILE A 111 17.55 1.88 3.93
C ILE A 111 17.87 1.25 2.56
N PRO A 112 18.18 2.01 1.48
CA PRO A 112 18.49 1.41 0.19
C PRO A 112 19.74 0.52 0.19
N LYS A 113 20.61 0.62 1.20
CA LYS A 113 21.84 -0.17 1.35
C LYS A 113 21.67 -1.36 2.29
N VAL A 114 20.51 -1.54 2.90
CA VAL A 114 20.22 -2.73 3.72
C VAL A 114 20.15 -3.95 2.81
N SER A 115 20.89 -5.00 3.16
CA SER A 115 20.87 -6.26 2.43
C SER A 115 19.46 -6.82 2.32
N GLY A 116 19.05 -7.27 1.12
CA GLY A 116 17.72 -7.83 0.86
C GLY A 116 16.70 -6.81 0.35
N ILE A 117 16.92 -5.50 0.54
CA ILE A 117 16.05 -4.47 0.00
C ILE A 117 16.07 -4.47 -1.53
N LYS A 118 14.89 -4.51 -2.12
CA LYS A 118 14.67 -4.43 -3.57
C LYS A 118 14.12 -3.06 -3.92
N LEU A 119 14.85 -2.34 -4.77
CA LEU A 119 14.36 -1.09 -5.34
C LEU A 119 13.51 -1.39 -6.58
N LEU A 120 12.26 -0.91 -6.57
CA LEU A 120 11.39 -0.94 -7.74
C LEU A 120 11.86 0.10 -8.75
N GLN A 121 11.56 -0.14 -10.03
CA GLN A 121 11.82 0.82 -11.10
C GLN A 121 10.63 1.78 -11.22
N ASN A 122 10.88 3.08 -11.27
CA ASN A 122 9.88 4.09 -11.61
C ASN A 122 9.48 3.88 -13.10
N PRO A 123 8.22 3.49 -13.40
CA PRO A 123 7.77 3.26 -14.77
C PRO A 123 7.85 4.49 -15.68
N SER A 124 7.77 5.69 -15.12
CA SER A 124 7.80 6.94 -15.89
C SER A 124 9.21 7.37 -16.29
N THR A 125 10.23 7.05 -15.47
CA THR A 125 11.62 7.53 -15.69
C THR A 125 12.62 6.42 -15.99
N GLY A 126 12.28 5.17 -15.68
CA GLY A 126 13.19 4.02 -15.77
C GLY A 126 14.27 3.98 -14.67
N LEU A 127 14.28 4.95 -13.75
CA LEU A 127 15.24 5.03 -12.65
C LEU A 127 14.75 4.24 -11.42
N PRO A 128 15.63 3.84 -10.49
CA PRO A 128 15.22 3.27 -9.21
C PRO A 128 14.33 4.24 -8.43
N ASN A 129 13.20 3.75 -7.92
CA ASN A 129 12.31 4.51 -7.06
C ASN A 129 12.83 4.48 -5.61
N LEU A 130 13.19 5.63 -5.04
CA LEU A 130 13.69 5.78 -3.67
C LEU A 130 12.63 6.23 -2.65
N HIS A 131 11.37 6.40 -3.07
CA HIS A 131 10.30 6.91 -2.22
C HIS A 131 9.81 5.84 -1.24
N MET A 132 10.55 5.68 -0.15
CA MET A 132 10.31 4.75 0.96
C MET A 132 10.23 3.27 0.53
N PRO A 133 11.36 2.63 0.16
CA PRO A 133 11.36 1.24 -0.28
C PRO A 133 10.76 0.25 0.71
N ILE A 134 10.81 0.57 2.01
CA ILE A 134 10.26 -0.26 3.08
C ILE A 134 8.73 -0.17 3.21
N TYR A 135 8.05 0.63 2.39
CA TYR A 135 6.60 0.57 2.32
C TYR A 135 6.12 -0.73 1.63
N ASP A 136 7.03 -1.44 0.94
CA ASP A 136 6.79 -2.82 0.53
C ASP A 136 7.02 -3.77 1.73
N PRO A 137 6.08 -4.69 2.04
CA PRO A 137 6.14 -5.54 3.23
C PRO A 137 7.35 -6.49 3.24
N TYR A 138 7.85 -6.93 2.08
CA TYR A 138 9.03 -7.79 2.03
C TYR A 138 10.29 -6.99 2.36
N ASN A 139 10.41 -5.80 1.79
CA ASN A 139 11.47 -4.86 2.15
C ASN A 139 11.40 -4.46 3.62
N TYR A 140 10.20 -4.26 4.15
CA TYR A 140 9.98 -3.92 5.56
C TYR A 140 10.53 -5.00 6.50
N LEU A 141 10.32 -6.28 6.20
CA LEU A 141 10.85 -7.39 7.01
C LEU A 141 12.38 -7.43 7.03
N GLU A 142 13.03 -7.15 5.89
CA GLU A 142 14.49 -7.06 5.79
C GLU A 142 15.03 -5.87 6.60
N PHE A 143 14.39 -4.70 6.47
CA PHE A 143 14.72 -3.51 7.24
C PHE A 143 14.57 -3.75 8.75
N MET A 144 13.41 -4.26 9.19
CA MET A 144 13.14 -4.51 10.60
C MET A 144 14.12 -5.55 11.18
N ARG A 145 14.49 -6.58 10.41
CA ARG A 145 15.51 -7.56 10.86
C ARG A 145 16.88 -6.90 11.02
N ASN A 146 17.29 -6.06 10.06
CA ASN A 146 18.53 -5.31 10.15
C ASN A 146 18.55 -4.37 11.37
N LEU A 147 17.45 -3.62 11.57
CA LEU A 147 17.27 -2.72 12.69
C LEU A 147 17.37 -3.47 14.03
N THR A 148 16.62 -4.57 14.20
CA THR A 148 16.67 -5.41 15.41
C THR A 148 18.08 -5.90 15.70
N ASN A 149 18.80 -6.40 14.69
CA ASN A 149 20.17 -6.85 14.86
C ASN A 149 21.12 -5.71 15.25
N THR A 150 20.89 -4.50 14.73
CA THR A 150 21.67 -3.31 15.07
C THR A 150 21.41 -2.87 16.51
N LEU A 151 20.15 -2.80 16.94
CA LEU A 151 19.77 -2.47 18.32
C LEU A 151 20.34 -3.49 19.31
N LYS A 152 20.32 -4.79 18.99
CA LYS A 152 20.94 -5.85 19.81
C LYS A 152 22.45 -5.67 20.01
N ARG A 153 23.17 -5.13 19.01
CA ARG A 153 24.60 -4.82 19.14
C ARG A 153 24.85 -3.58 19.99
N LEU A 154 24.00 -2.57 19.83
CA LEU A 154 24.13 -1.29 20.55
C LEU A 154 23.71 -1.42 22.03
N ASN A 155 22.67 -2.20 22.33
CA ASN A 155 22.20 -2.47 23.69
C ASN A 155 21.92 -3.96 23.91
N PRO A 156 22.97 -4.76 24.20
CA PRO A 156 22.82 -6.20 24.45
C PRO A 156 21.91 -6.54 25.63
N ALA A 157 21.74 -5.63 26.60
CA ALA A 157 20.87 -5.85 27.76
C ALA A 157 19.38 -5.91 27.37
N CYS A 158 18.98 -5.18 26.31
CA CYS A 158 17.63 -5.23 25.74
C CYS A 158 17.48 -6.22 24.58
N ALA A 159 18.49 -7.06 24.28
CA ALA A 159 18.50 -7.89 23.09
C ALA A 159 17.29 -8.82 22.94
N GLY A 160 16.84 -9.43 24.04
CA GLY A 160 15.64 -10.27 24.05
C GLY A 160 14.34 -9.49 23.84
N ILE A 161 14.27 -8.23 24.29
CA ILE A 161 13.11 -7.35 24.09
C ILE A 161 12.99 -6.99 22.61
N TYR A 162 14.09 -6.56 21.98
CA TYR A 162 14.12 -6.25 20.55
C TYR A 162 13.70 -7.44 19.70
N GLU A 163 14.20 -8.64 20.02
CA GLU A 163 13.87 -9.86 19.28
C GLU A 163 12.38 -10.22 19.44
N ASN A 164 11.87 -10.26 20.68
CA ASN A 164 10.47 -10.62 20.93
C ASN A 164 9.50 -9.65 20.24
N LYS A 165 9.77 -8.34 20.32
CA LYS A 165 8.92 -7.33 19.67
C LYS A 165 9.03 -7.41 18.14
N TYR A 166 10.21 -7.66 17.59
CA TYR A 166 10.38 -7.92 16.15
C TYR A 166 9.56 -9.13 15.68
N GLU A 167 9.54 -10.21 16.46
CA GLU A 167 8.75 -11.40 16.09
C GLU A 167 7.25 -11.11 16.06
N LEU A 168 6.74 -10.20 16.91
CA LEU A 168 5.36 -9.71 16.82
C LEU A 168 5.11 -8.94 15.51
N VAL A 169 6.01 -8.03 15.14
CA VAL A 169 5.91 -7.27 13.88
C VAL A 169 5.96 -8.23 12.67
N ARG A 170 6.91 -9.16 12.67
CA ARG A 170 7.05 -10.18 11.62
C ARG A 170 5.79 -11.03 11.48
N SER A 171 5.19 -11.45 12.60
CA SER A 171 3.94 -12.21 12.57
C SER A 171 2.81 -11.41 11.93
N LYS A 172 2.64 -10.14 12.28
CA LYS A 172 1.61 -9.27 11.70
C LYS A 172 1.77 -9.10 10.19
N ILE A 173 2.98 -8.83 9.72
CA ILE A 173 3.25 -8.69 8.28
C ILE A 173 3.02 -10.01 7.55
N ASN A 174 3.42 -11.15 8.12
CA ASN A 174 3.16 -12.45 7.51
C ASN A 174 1.67 -12.79 7.45
N GLU A 175 0.91 -12.44 8.49
CA GLU A 175 -0.54 -12.58 8.52
C GLU A 175 -1.18 -11.73 7.41
N LEU A 176 -0.78 -10.47 7.28
CA LEU A 176 -1.22 -9.58 6.21
C LEU A 176 -0.90 -10.14 4.82
N LEU A 177 0.33 -10.60 4.60
CA LEU A 177 0.75 -11.20 3.33
C LEU A 177 -0.06 -12.47 2.99
N SER A 178 -0.48 -13.22 4.02
CA SER A 178 -1.31 -14.43 3.84
C SER A 178 -2.80 -14.15 3.64
N SER A 179 -3.29 -12.97 4.06
CA SER A 179 -4.71 -12.62 3.99
C SER A 179 -5.10 -12.00 2.66
N VAL A 180 -4.13 -11.60 1.83
CA VAL A 180 -4.38 -10.93 0.54
C VAL A 180 -3.89 -11.77 -0.63
N GLU A 181 -4.81 -12.08 -1.54
CA GLU A 181 -4.48 -12.72 -2.82
C GLU A 181 -3.93 -11.68 -3.82
N PRO A 182 -2.89 -12.02 -4.61
CA PRO A 182 -2.42 -11.15 -5.70
C PRO A 182 -3.54 -10.82 -6.70
N LEU A 183 -3.70 -9.53 -7.01
CA LEU A 183 -4.82 -9.03 -7.79
C LEU A 183 -4.57 -9.02 -9.30
N ASN A 184 -3.30 -9.00 -9.74
CA ASN A 184 -2.90 -8.91 -11.16
C ASN A 184 -3.59 -7.76 -11.92
N LEU A 185 -3.62 -6.56 -11.31
CA LEU A 185 -4.29 -5.37 -11.86
C LEU A 185 -3.28 -4.42 -12.49
N ARG A 186 -3.70 -3.71 -13.53
CA ARG A 186 -2.94 -2.58 -14.09
C ARG A 186 -3.41 -1.29 -13.43
N GLY A 187 -2.48 -0.50 -12.92
CA GLY A 187 -2.80 0.75 -12.24
C GLY A 187 -2.06 1.95 -12.77
N ILE A 188 -2.63 3.12 -12.49
CA ILE A 188 -1.96 4.43 -12.65
C ILE A 188 -1.85 5.06 -11.27
N GLY A 189 -0.65 5.50 -10.91
CA GLY A 189 -0.41 6.18 -9.64
C GLY A 189 -0.39 7.71 -9.79
N VAL A 190 -0.69 8.44 -8.72
CA VAL A 190 -0.53 9.89 -8.70
C VAL A 190 0.94 10.31 -8.83
N SER A 191 1.85 9.63 -8.12
CA SER A 191 3.30 9.88 -8.14
C SER A 191 4.07 8.63 -7.68
N PRO A 192 5.41 8.60 -7.75
CA PRO A 192 6.20 7.43 -7.35
C PRO A 192 6.03 6.99 -5.89
N VAL A 193 5.56 7.86 -5.01
CA VAL A 193 5.40 7.58 -3.57
C VAL A 193 4.42 6.44 -3.26
N VAL A 194 3.51 6.14 -4.20
CA VAL A 194 2.48 5.11 -4.00
C VAL A 194 2.95 3.71 -4.41
N GLN A 195 4.08 3.59 -5.11
CA GLN A 195 4.44 2.35 -5.82
C GLN A 195 4.67 1.17 -4.86
N TYR A 196 5.50 1.37 -3.84
CA TYR A 196 5.81 0.33 -2.85
C TYR A 196 4.60 -0.08 -2.01
N ALA A 197 3.65 0.84 -1.83
CA ALA A 197 2.44 0.60 -1.06
C ALA A 197 1.52 -0.47 -1.70
N VAL A 198 1.59 -0.63 -3.02
CA VAL A 198 0.62 -1.45 -3.78
C VAL A 198 1.24 -2.56 -4.62
N SER A 199 2.52 -2.50 -4.98
CA SER A 199 3.11 -3.46 -5.93
C SER A 199 3.09 -4.90 -5.42
N TRP A 200 3.25 -5.11 -4.11
CA TRP A 200 3.20 -6.43 -3.47
C TRP A 200 1.83 -7.10 -3.56
N LEU A 201 0.76 -6.33 -3.82
CA LEU A 201 -0.60 -6.83 -4.06
C LEU A 201 -0.79 -7.36 -5.49
N GLY A 202 0.26 -7.36 -6.32
CA GLY A 202 0.15 -7.67 -7.75
C GLY A 202 -0.51 -6.55 -8.56
N ILE A 203 -0.45 -5.30 -8.07
CA ILE A 203 -0.86 -4.12 -8.82
C ILE A 203 0.36 -3.60 -9.58
N ASN A 204 0.34 -3.71 -10.92
CA ASN A 204 1.39 -3.21 -11.79
C ASN A 204 1.10 -1.75 -12.19
N LEU A 205 1.88 -0.81 -11.66
CA LEU A 205 1.75 0.60 -12.04
C LEU A 205 2.45 0.87 -13.37
N THR A 206 1.69 1.24 -14.39
CA THR A 206 2.21 1.44 -15.75
C THR A 206 2.68 2.87 -16.01
N SER A 207 2.19 3.83 -15.23
CA SER A 207 2.55 5.25 -15.35
C SER A 207 2.22 6.01 -14.07
N PHE A 208 2.85 7.19 -13.91
CA PHE A 208 2.48 8.17 -12.90
C PHE A 208 2.03 9.48 -13.55
N LEU A 209 1.04 10.12 -12.95
CA LEU A 209 0.63 11.46 -13.37
C LEU A 209 1.75 12.48 -13.13
N ILE A 210 2.31 12.49 -11.93
CA ILE A 210 3.52 13.22 -11.56
C ILE A 210 4.69 12.25 -11.74
N PRO A 211 5.56 12.41 -12.76
CA PRO A 211 6.60 11.44 -13.05
C PRO A 211 7.65 11.30 -11.95
N GLU A 212 7.96 12.41 -11.29
CA GLU A 212 8.96 12.53 -10.23
C GLU A 212 8.69 13.77 -9.38
N GLU A 213 9.17 13.79 -8.13
CA GLU A 213 9.00 14.92 -7.23
C GLU A 213 9.63 16.21 -7.80
N GLY A 214 8.94 17.35 -7.62
CA GLY A 214 9.32 18.63 -8.24
C GLY A 214 9.09 18.71 -9.76
N VAL A 215 8.53 17.69 -10.41
CA VAL A 215 8.25 17.68 -11.86
C VAL A 215 6.76 17.77 -12.14
N SER A 216 6.31 18.89 -12.69
CA SER A 216 4.92 19.06 -13.11
C SER A 216 4.54 18.11 -14.26
N PRO A 217 3.32 17.53 -14.26
CA PRO A 217 2.82 16.72 -15.37
C PRO A 217 2.78 17.51 -16.68
N THR A 218 3.25 16.89 -17.76
CA THR A 218 3.13 17.47 -19.11
C THR A 218 1.76 17.18 -19.71
N THR A 219 1.31 18.00 -20.66
CA THR A 219 0.02 17.78 -21.35
C THR A 219 -0.04 16.45 -22.11
N SER A 220 1.11 15.92 -22.57
CA SER A 220 1.18 14.60 -23.20
C SER A 220 0.94 13.48 -22.20
N VAL A 221 1.55 13.54 -21.01
CA VAL A 221 1.34 12.53 -19.94
C VAL A 221 -0.12 12.52 -19.51
N VAL A 222 -0.71 13.70 -19.30
CA VAL A 222 -2.13 13.83 -18.93
C VAL A 222 -3.03 13.16 -19.99
N ARG A 223 -2.84 13.46 -21.28
CA ARG A 223 -3.63 12.86 -22.37
C ARG A 223 -3.44 11.36 -22.48
N GLU A 224 -2.23 10.85 -22.26
CA GLU A 224 -1.96 9.42 -22.31
C GLU A 224 -2.71 8.69 -21.18
N ILE A 225 -2.67 9.22 -19.96
CA ILE A 225 -3.44 8.69 -18.83
C ILE A 225 -4.94 8.70 -19.12
N GLU A 226 -5.48 9.81 -19.62
CA GLU A 226 -6.90 9.90 -20.01
C GLU A 226 -7.28 8.83 -21.05
N ASP A 227 -6.44 8.65 -22.07
CA ASP A 227 -6.66 7.67 -23.13
C ASP A 227 -6.60 6.23 -22.61
N GLN A 228 -5.63 5.91 -21.74
CA GLN A 228 -5.54 4.61 -21.08
C GLN A 228 -6.76 4.30 -20.23
N VAL A 229 -7.22 5.25 -19.41
CA VAL A 229 -8.43 5.12 -18.59
C VAL A 229 -9.66 4.93 -19.48
N LYS A 230 -9.85 5.79 -20.49
CA LYS A 230 -10.99 5.75 -21.41
C LYS A 230 -11.07 4.45 -22.22
N LYS A 231 -9.92 3.88 -22.60
CA LYS A 231 -9.83 2.62 -23.37
C LYS A 231 -9.97 1.37 -22.52
N GLY A 232 -10.09 1.49 -21.19
CA GLY A 232 -10.18 0.34 -20.27
C GLY A 232 -8.85 -0.39 -20.10
N TYR A 233 -7.73 0.34 -20.23
CA TYR A 233 -6.39 -0.21 -19.98
C TYR A 233 -5.94 -0.07 -18.53
N VAL A 234 -6.77 0.53 -17.68
CA VAL A 234 -6.52 0.78 -16.26
C VAL A 234 -7.61 0.10 -15.46
N ASP A 235 -7.20 -0.75 -14.53
CA ASP A 235 -8.12 -1.49 -13.66
C ASP A 235 -8.27 -0.81 -12.29
N LEU A 236 -7.29 0.00 -11.88
CA LEU A 236 -7.28 0.73 -10.60
C LEU A 236 -6.50 2.05 -10.70
N ILE A 237 -7.01 3.11 -10.07
CA ILE A 237 -6.28 4.38 -9.90
C ILE A 237 -5.77 4.46 -8.45
N ILE A 238 -4.52 4.85 -8.24
CA ILE A 238 -3.89 4.91 -6.91
C ILE A 238 -3.51 6.36 -6.62
N VAL A 239 -4.07 6.93 -5.54
CA VAL A 239 -3.80 8.30 -5.10
C VAL A 239 -3.34 8.33 -3.65
N THR A 240 -2.77 9.45 -3.22
CA THR A 240 -2.47 9.71 -1.81
C THR A 240 -3.70 10.22 -1.07
N GLU A 241 -3.72 10.07 0.26
CA GLU A 241 -4.80 10.61 1.10
C GLU A 241 -4.85 12.16 1.13
N GLU A 242 -3.70 12.81 0.92
CA GLU A 242 -3.62 14.28 0.87
C GLU A 242 -4.27 14.83 -0.40
N GLU A 243 -5.19 15.78 -0.24
CA GLU A 243 -5.87 16.40 -1.37
C GLU A 243 -4.97 17.44 -2.06
N ASN A 244 -4.81 17.27 -3.37
CA ASN A 244 -4.27 18.30 -4.24
C ASN A 244 -4.95 18.21 -5.62
N THR A 245 -4.65 19.15 -6.51
CA THR A 245 -5.27 19.24 -7.84
C THR A 245 -5.08 17.96 -8.67
N TYR A 246 -3.95 17.27 -8.53
CA TYR A 246 -3.64 16.03 -9.25
C TYR A 246 -4.41 14.82 -8.70
N VAL A 247 -4.51 14.73 -7.37
CA VAL A 247 -5.34 13.73 -6.69
C VAL A 247 -6.82 13.91 -7.05
N SER A 248 -7.35 15.14 -6.96
CA SER A 248 -8.73 15.44 -7.36
C SER A 248 -8.99 15.10 -8.83
N TYR A 249 -8.02 15.40 -9.70
CA TYR A 249 -8.12 15.10 -11.12
C TYR A 249 -8.18 13.59 -11.39
N LEU A 250 -7.28 12.78 -10.82
CA LEU A 250 -7.32 11.32 -10.98
C LEU A 250 -8.59 10.70 -10.40
N ARG A 251 -9.07 11.20 -9.25
CA ARG A 251 -10.38 10.79 -8.71
C ARG A 251 -11.51 11.12 -9.68
N SER A 252 -11.51 12.31 -10.29
CA SER A 252 -12.53 12.69 -11.26
C SER A 252 -12.55 11.78 -12.49
N LEU A 253 -11.38 11.35 -12.98
CA LEU A 253 -11.28 10.36 -14.06
C LEU A 253 -11.83 8.99 -13.63
N GLY A 254 -11.50 8.55 -12.42
CA GLY A 254 -12.05 7.31 -11.85
C GLY A 254 -13.57 7.32 -11.80
N VAL A 255 -14.18 8.41 -11.29
CA VAL A 255 -15.63 8.59 -11.26
C VAL A 255 -16.23 8.62 -12.67
N GLN A 256 -15.63 9.39 -13.59
CA GLN A 256 -16.14 9.57 -14.94
C GLN A 256 -16.17 8.25 -15.75
N TYR A 257 -15.15 7.41 -15.58
CA TYR A 257 -14.99 6.18 -16.36
C TYR A 257 -15.27 4.90 -15.56
N GLY A 258 -15.69 5.00 -14.30
CA GLY A 258 -16.02 3.86 -13.45
C GLY A 258 -14.81 3.03 -13.02
N VAL A 259 -13.62 3.64 -12.97
CA VAL A 259 -12.40 2.97 -12.49
C VAL A 259 -12.27 3.21 -10.97
N PRO A 260 -12.18 2.15 -10.15
CA PRO A 260 -12.02 2.29 -8.71
C PRO A 260 -10.76 3.09 -8.35
N VAL A 261 -10.82 3.82 -7.24
CA VAL A 261 -9.69 4.58 -6.70
C VAL A 261 -9.29 3.99 -5.36
N LEU A 262 -8.01 3.67 -5.20
CA LEU A 262 -7.39 3.25 -3.95
C LEU A 262 -6.60 4.43 -3.37
N GLU A 263 -6.83 4.75 -2.10
CA GLU A 263 -6.15 5.85 -1.42
C GLU A 263 -5.08 5.27 -0.50
N VAL A 264 -3.83 5.73 -0.64
CA VAL A 264 -2.71 5.25 0.17
C VAL A 264 -2.21 6.37 1.09
N PRO A 265 -1.92 6.06 2.37
CA PRO A 265 -1.28 7.02 3.26
C PRO A 265 0.11 7.41 2.75
N LEU A 266 0.52 8.66 2.99
CA LEU A 266 1.86 9.10 2.61
C LEU A 266 2.94 8.29 3.34
N PRO A 267 4.02 7.86 2.67
CA PRO A 267 4.99 6.97 3.29
C PRO A 267 5.74 7.61 4.46
N PHE A 268 6.04 8.91 4.39
CA PHE A 268 6.94 9.61 5.32
C PHE A 268 6.25 10.28 6.51
N ILE A 269 4.92 10.38 6.53
CA ILE A 269 4.18 10.96 7.67
C ILE A 269 4.00 9.95 8.80
N SER A 270 3.55 10.38 9.98
CA SER A 270 3.29 9.50 11.13
C SER A 270 2.37 8.31 10.79
N GLY A 271 2.54 7.23 11.54
CA GLY A 271 1.97 5.92 11.31
C GLY A 271 3.04 4.92 10.87
N SER A 272 3.11 3.77 11.55
CA SER A 272 4.00 2.68 11.16
C SER A 272 3.63 2.13 9.78
N VAL A 273 4.61 1.56 9.07
CA VAL A 273 4.36 0.84 7.82
C VAL A 273 3.31 -0.27 8.03
N VAL A 274 3.36 -0.98 9.16
CA VAL A 274 2.39 -2.03 9.49
C VAL A 274 0.96 -1.50 9.43
N SER A 275 0.66 -0.42 10.17
CA SER A 275 -0.69 0.16 10.22
C SER A 275 -1.15 0.72 8.87
N LYS A 276 -0.23 1.25 8.07
CA LYS A 276 -0.55 1.78 6.74
C LYS A 276 -0.86 0.64 5.76
N LEU A 277 -0.10 -0.45 5.82
CA LEU A 277 -0.33 -1.64 5.02
C LEU A 277 -1.65 -2.36 5.39
N GLU A 278 -1.98 -2.45 6.69
CA GLU A 278 -3.28 -2.93 7.16
C GLU A 278 -4.43 -2.10 6.58
N ASN A 279 -4.30 -0.77 6.59
CA ASN A 279 -5.30 0.13 6.00
C ASN A 279 -5.48 -0.10 4.49
N ILE A 280 -4.40 -0.28 3.75
CA ILE A 280 -4.43 -0.54 2.30
C ILE A 280 -5.12 -1.89 2.02
N ALA A 281 -4.77 -2.95 2.77
CA ALA A 281 -5.39 -4.26 2.60
C ALA A 281 -6.90 -4.23 2.87
N ASP A 282 -7.34 -3.50 3.90
CA ASP A 282 -8.76 -3.30 4.21
C ASP A 282 -9.51 -2.58 3.09
N GLN A 283 -8.90 -1.56 2.47
CA GLN A 283 -9.49 -0.86 1.33
C GLN A 283 -9.62 -1.77 0.12
N VAL A 284 -8.57 -2.54 -0.19
CA VAL A 284 -8.56 -3.51 -1.30
C VAL A 284 -9.66 -4.57 -1.14
N ALA A 285 -9.83 -5.11 0.08
CA ALA A 285 -10.88 -6.08 0.36
C ALA A 285 -12.29 -5.51 0.10
N LYS A 286 -12.51 -4.22 0.44
CA LYS A 286 -13.77 -3.52 0.16
C LYS A 286 -14.00 -3.33 -1.34
N ILE A 287 -12.98 -2.93 -2.08
CA ILE A 287 -13.07 -2.76 -3.56
C ILE A 287 -13.43 -4.09 -4.21
N LYS A 288 -12.75 -5.20 -3.86
CA LYS A 288 -13.05 -6.54 -4.39
C LYS A 288 -14.51 -6.93 -4.12
N THR A 289 -15.01 -6.66 -2.92
CA THR A 289 -16.39 -6.95 -2.55
C THR A 289 -17.39 -6.15 -3.40
N GLN A 290 -17.15 -4.85 -3.60
CA GLN A 290 -18.01 -3.97 -4.40
C GLN A 290 -18.03 -4.36 -5.89
N THR A 291 -16.89 -4.74 -6.46
CA THR A 291 -16.82 -5.20 -7.85
C THR A 291 -17.59 -6.50 -8.04
N LEU A 292 -17.43 -7.48 -7.13
CA LEU A 292 -18.15 -8.74 -7.17
C LEU A 292 -19.68 -8.56 -7.05
N THR A 293 -20.14 -7.63 -6.20
CA THR A 293 -21.58 -7.33 -6.10
C THR A 293 -22.12 -6.68 -7.37
N ASN A 294 -21.38 -5.76 -7.99
CA ASN A 294 -21.80 -5.08 -9.21
C ASN A 294 -21.89 -6.04 -10.41
N ASP A 295 -20.94 -6.97 -10.54
CA ASP A 295 -20.98 -8.00 -11.58
C ASP A 295 -22.15 -8.99 -11.38
N ALA A 296 -22.44 -9.37 -10.13
CA ALA A 296 -23.59 -10.22 -9.81
C ALA A 296 -24.92 -9.54 -10.16
N ASP A 297 -25.09 -8.26 -9.81
CA ASP A 297 -26.28 -7.49 -10.13
C ASP A 297 -26.43 -7.29 -11.65
N ARG A 298 -25.34 -7.05 -12.37
CA ARG A 298 -25.34 -6.95 -13.83
C ARG A 298 -25.71 -8.27 -14.50
N GLY A 299 -25.17 -9.39 -13.99
CA GLY A 299 -25.52 -10.74 -14.45
C GLY A 299 -27.01 -11.05 -14.27
N LYS A 300 -27.57 -10.67 -13.11
CA LYS A 300 -29.01 -10.80 -12.82
C LYS A 300 -29.87 -9.92 -13.74
N TYR A 301 -29.45 -8.68 -13.99
CA TYR A 301 -30.16 -7.79 -14.90
C TYR A 301 -30.21 -8.34 -16.34
N LEU A 302 -29.09 -8.91 -16.82
CA LEU A 302 -29.01 -9.56 -18.12
C LEU A 302 -29.88 -10.82 -18.18
N SER A 303 -29.88 -11.66 -17.13
CA SER A 303 -30.74 -12.85 -17.08
C SER A 303 -32.23 -12.48 -17.09
N ASP A 304 -32.61 -11.40 -16.42
CA ASP A 304 -34.01 -10.93 -16.36
C ASP A 304 -34.46 -10.30 -17.69
N MET A 305 -33.54 -9.72 -18.46
CA MET A 305 -33.80 -9.12 -19.78
C MET A 305 -33.82 -10.13 -20.93
N LEU A 306 -33.12 -11.26 -20.80
CA LEU A 306 -33.02 -12.31 -21.84
C LEU A 306 -34.39 -12.80 -22.36
N PRO A 307 -35.39 -13.10 -21.49
CA PRO A 307 -36.74 -13.49 -21.94
C PRO A 307 -37.45 -12.39 -22.75
N LEU A 308 -37.30 -11.13 -22.35
CA LEU A 308 -37.89 -9.97 -23.03
C LEU A 308 -37.26 -9.75 -24.41
N ILE A 309 -35.93 -9.89 -24.52
CA ILE A 309 -35.19 -9.79 -25.79
C ILE A 309 -35.58 -10.94 -26.74
N LEU A 310 -35.74 -12.16 -26.21
CA LEU A 310 -36.22 -13.30 -26.98
C LEU A 310 -37.68 -13.12 -27.44
N LEU A 311 -38.55 -12.56 -26.61
CA LEU A 311 -39.93 -12.23 -26.99
C LEU A 311 -39.98 -11.15 -28.09
N GLY A 312 -39.17 -10.09 -27.95
CA GLY A 312 -39.08 -9.01 -28.93
C GLY A 312 -38.54 -9.47 -30.29
N SER A 313 -37.52 -10.34 -30.28
CA SER A 313 -36.98 -10.91 -31.52
C SER A 313 -37.96 -11.91 -32.18
N ALA A 314 -38.66 -12.73 -31.40
CA ALA A 314 -39.69 -13.63 -31.93
C ALA A 314 -40.86 -12.87 -32.58
N THR A 315 -41.32 -11.78 -31.96
CA THR A 315 -42.39 -10.94 -32.51
C THR A 315 -41.97 -10.22 -33.79
N LEU A 316 -40.73 -9.72 -33.86
CA LEU A 316 -40.15 -9.15 -35.09
C LEU A 316 -40.05 -10.17 -36.23
N LEU A 317 -39.60 -11.39 -35.94
CA LEU A 317 -39.55 -12.48 -36.94
C LEU A 317 -40.94 -12.87 -37.43
N LEU A 318 -41.93 -12.88 -36.54
CA LEU A 318 -43.32 -13.21 -36.87
C LEU A 318 -43.97 -12.12 -37.73
N LEU A 319 -43.71 -10.84 -37.42
CA LEU A 319 -44.11 -9.70 -38.26
C LEU A 319 -43.46 -9.76 -39.65
N ALA A 320 -42.15 -10.03 -39.72
CA ALA A 320 -41.44 -10.19 -40.99
C ALA A 320 -42.03 -11.35 -41.82
N TRP A 321 -42.32 -12.47 -41.18
CA TRP A 321 -42.96 -13.62 -41.83
C TRP A 321 -44.37 -13.28 -42.36
N LEU A 322 -45.20 -12.59 -41.58
CA LEU A 322 -46.54 -12.15 -42.01
C LEU A 322 -46.47 -11.16 -43.20
N ILE A 323 -45.51 -10.24 -43.20
CA ILE A 323 -45.30 -9.30 -44.31
C ILE A 323 -44.90 -10.06 -45.59
N ILE A 324 -43.96 -10.99 -45.49
CA ILE A 324 -43.53 -11.84 -46.62
C ILE A 324 -44.70 -12.70 -47.12
N HIS A 325 -45.54 -13.23 -46.22
CA HIS A 325 -46.68 -14.04 -46.62
C HIS A 325 -47.79 -13.22 -47.30
N SER A 326 -48.12 -12.03 -46.77
CA SER A 326 -49.15 -11.16 -47.36
C SER A 326 -48.78 -10.59 -48.73
N THR A 327 -47.49 -10.39 -48.99
CA THR A 327 -46.99 -9.97 -50.31
C THR A 327 -47.01 -11.11 -51.33
N ARG A 328 -46.89 -12.36 -50.88
CA ARG A 328 -47.02 -13.55 -51.73
C ARG A 328 -48.46 -13.81 -52.17
N THR A 329 -49.44 -13.65 -51.28
CA THR A 329 -50.86 -13.91 -51.58
C THR A 329 -51.49 -12.87 -52.51
N LYS A 330 -51.08 -11.59 -52.43
CA LYS A 330 -51.50 -10.54 -53.37
C LYS A 330 -50.99 -10.75 -54.81
N LYS A 331 -49.87 -11.46 -54.99
CA LYS A 331 -49.31 -11.77 -56.32
C LYS A 331 -50.04 -12.92 -57.01
N THR A 332 -50.76 -13.76 -56.27
CA THR A 332 -51.57 -14.86 -56.81
C THR A 332 -53.02 -14.46 -57.13
N SER A 333 -53.55 -13.38 -56.54
CA SER A 333 -54.93 -12.93 -56.81
C SER A 333 -55.08 -12.00 -58.02
N THR A 334 -53.99 -11.68 -58.73
CA THR A 334 -53.99 -10.80 -59.92
C THR A 334 -54.04 -11.55 -61.26
N HIS A 335 -54.28 -12.86 -61.26
CA HIS A 335 -54.33 -13.68 -62.48
C HIS A 335 -55.64 -14.45 -62.72
N LEU A 336 -56.73 -14.13 -62.02
CA LEU A 336 -58.04 -14.77 -62.21
C LEU A 336 -59.14 -13.74 -62.51
N GLU A 337 -58.95 -12.94 -63.55
CA GLU A 337 -60.02 -12.20 -64.24
C GLU A 337 -59.51 -11.93 -65.67
N VAL A 338 -59.66 -12.89 -66.58
CA VAL A 338 -59.90 -12.75 -68.04
C VAL A 338 -60.04 -14.17 -68.60
N LYS A 339 -61.27 -14.69 -68.64
CA LYS A 339 -61.97 -15.23 -69.83
C LYS A 339 -63.22 -16.01 -69.43
#